data_AF-A0A1Z5JYF4-F1
#
_entry.id   AF-A0A1Z5JYF4-F1
#
_cell.length_a   1.000
_cell.length_b   1.000
_cell.length_c   1.000
_cell.angle_alpha   90.00
_cell.angle_beta   90.00
_cell.angle_gamma   90.00
#
_symmetry.space_group_name_H-M   'P 1'
#
loop_
_entity.id
_entity.type
_entity.pdbx_description
1 polymer ?
#
loop_
_entity_poly.entity_id
_entity_poly.type
_entity_poly.pdbx_seq_one_letter_code
_entity_poly.pdbx_strand_id
1 'polypeptide(L)'
;MSNTPDSLPVKPAYEQGNTSISSDDISDEEAQVQLKSSDQDTAKDNVKDGHHTFATLFKYSYSLVLLLFSVIVVTATIFTDQTKMAADVNPAVAFILLWVLTLWLAVMEGGQGCLVGLQPIDKTLYAQSHSKALKVTKLAHEGNNLERFIVGRQFLVVLVIFVINMCGSALKGASVLNLPDFMVEIFINSGVALILMTTILGQLTAQVNAADCMLDFINNYVMFITTHVSLFIEMSGLLHSVYLVQIIFAKITGKSTDSQPERTIPQAVFFWLRIVFSVAILSFSLAVTLVALFDGKTTMYSGVPEPVSVTLLFVLMAFVGMMEGMQIALFAVINMPKEEVKKHSQAAKVCDLVFSGSHLQAFLIGRQICVTCCMFIVARVATCSVDEGETTIFGVSAGIQNFFNTGLLGAIITTIIGSLAWRIIASAFPVAFLSNPLIYLIIRLCLFLEASGVCSAAWVIALVHRKLARFEPDATYLGTPDAKESTKQLEDDLELQEN
;
A
#
# COMPACT_ATOMS: atom_id res chain seq x y z
N MET A 1 -52.85 -17.30 53.09
CA MET A 1 -51.44 -16.97 52.79
C MET A 1 -51.42 -15.70 51.94
N SER A 2 -50.39 -14.88 52.13
CA SER A 2 -50.03 -13.62 51.45
C SER A 2 -50.65 -12.31 51.96
N ASN A 3 -49.92 -11.68 52.87
CA ASN A 3 -49.93 -10.24 53.15
C ASN A 3 -49.05 -9.51 52.11
N THR A 4 -49.50 -8.33 51.67
CA THR A 4 -48.73 -7.17 51.14
C THR A 4 -47.83 -6.55 52.23
N PRO A 5 -46.97 -5.51 52.02
CA PRO A 5 -46.65 -4.63 50.86
C PRO A 5 -45.12 -4.33 50.68
N ASP A 6 -44.80 -3.27 49.92
CA ASP A 6 -43.57 -2.43 49.91
C ASP A 6 -42.63 -2.50 48.70
N SER A 7 -42.99 -1.68 47.71
CA SER A 7 -42.08 -0.92 46.86
C SER A 7 -41.45 0.26 47.62
N LEU A 8 -40.16 0.57 47.36
CA LEU A 8 -39.50 1.90 47.24
C LEU A 8 -37.92 1.71 47.38
N PRO A 9 -37.05 2.71 47.11
CA PRO A 9 -36.48 3.01 45.77
C PRO A 9 -34.95 3.34 45.78
N VAL A 10 -34.20 3.32 44.67
CA VAL A 10 -32.97 4.14 44.56
C VAL A 10 -32.73 4.64 43.13
N LYS A 11 -32.73 5.97 42.99
CA LYS A 11 -32.38 6.85 41.85
C LYS A 11 -30.84 6.88 41.60
N PRO A 12 -30.34 7.28 40.42
CA PRO A 12 -30.19 8.70 40.04
C PRO A 12 -30.74 8.99 38.62
N ALA A 13 -31.50 10.08 38.39
CA ALA A 13 -31.02 11.45 38.13
C ALA A 13 -30.05 11.48 36.92
N TYR A 14 -30.38 11.97 35.72
CA TYR A 14 -31.04 13.24 35.36
C TYR A 14 -31.75 13.16 33.98
N GLU A 15 -32.67 14.09 33.76
CA GLU A 15 -33.49 14.30 32.55
C GLU A 15 -32.72 14.76 31.30
N GLN A 16 -33.15 14.20 30.17
CA GLN A 16 -33.26 14.76 28.81
C GLN A 16 -32.46 16.02 28.44
N GLY A 17 -31.37 15.78 27.69
CA GLY A 17 -30.94 16.64 26.61
C GLY A 17 -31.20 15.94 25.28
N ASN A 18 -32.30 16.30 24.61
CA ASN A 18 -32.64 15.84 23.28
C ASN A 18 -31.57 16.34 22.31
N THR A 19 -30.64 15.47 21.89
CA THR A 19 -29.74 15.72 20.75
C THR A 19 -29.76 14.46 19.90
N SER A 20 -30.44 14.56 18.76
CA SER A 20 -30.22 13.70 17.62
C SER A 20 -28.72 13.77 17.27
N ILE A 21 -27.97 12.72 17.59
CA ILE A 21 -26.57 12.61 17.17
C ILE A 21 -26.63 12.25 15.68
N SER A 22 -26.36 13.25 14.84
CA SER A 22 -26.21 13.11 13.40
C SER A 22 -25.01 12.24 13.08
N SER A 23 -25.06 11.64 11.91
CA SER A 23 -24.05 10.79 11.27
C SER A 23 -22.80 11.56 10.83
N ASP A 24 -22.24 12.41 11.70
CA ASP A 24 -21.06 13.23 11.42
C ASP A 24 -19.88 12.74 12.27
N ASP A 25 -19.12 11.77 11.74
CA ASP A 25 -17.77 11.44 12.21
C ASP A 25 -17.00 10.76 11.06
N ILE A 26 -16.90 11.44 9.92
CA ILE A 26 -15.94 11.12 8.86
C ILE A 26 -15.41 12.44 8.29
N SER A 27 -14.29 12.93 8.82
CA SER A 27 -13.55 14.02 8.22
C SER A 27 -12.15 13.55 7.82
N ASP A 28 -12.09 12.76 6.75
CA ASP A 28 -10.89 12.57 5.89
C ASP A 28 -10.67 13.77 4.94
N GLU A 29 -11.45 14.85 5.14
CA GLU A 29 -11.59 15.98 4.23
C GLU A 29 -10.37 16.93 4.30
N GLU A 30 -9.82 17.21 5.48
CA GLU A 30 -8.72 18.18 5.63
C GLU A 30 -7.34 17.63 5.19
N ALA A 31 -7.11 16.31 5.37
CA ALA A 31 -5.88 15.64 4.94
C ALA A 31 -5.75 15.58 3.40
N GLN A 32 -6.88 15.36 2.72
CA GLN A 32 -7.01 15.36 1.26
C GLN A 32 -6.97 16.78 0.69
N VAL A 33 -7.50 17.77 1.41
CA VAL A 33 -7.45 19.18 0.99
C VAL A 33 -6.04 19.76 1.12
N GLN A 34 -5.23 19.35 2.11
CA GLN A 34 -3.81 19.72 2.16
C GLN A 34 -2.97 19.08 1.04
N LEU A 35 -3.34 17.89 0.57
CA LEU A 35 -2.80 17.30 -0.67
C LEU A 35 -3.22 18.13 -1.90
N LYS A 36 -4.47 18.60 -1.97
CA LYS A 36 -5.01 19.40 -3.08
C LYS A 36 -4.42 20.81 -3.21
N SER A 37 -4.07 21.48 -2.11
CA SER A 37 -3.46 22.83 -2.17
C SER A 37 -1.98 22.78 -2.56
N SER A 38 -1.27 21.73 -2.15
CA SER A 38 0.18 21.57 -2.39
C SER A 38 0.54 20.99 -3.76
N ASP A 39 -0.34 20.19 -4.40
CA ASP A 39 -0.16 19.80 -5.81
C ASP A 39 -0.32 20.99 -6.77
N GLN A 40 -1.22 21.93 -6.45
CA GLN A 40 -1.31 23.19 -7.19
C GLN A 40 -0.06 24.04 -7.03
N ASP A 41 0.48 24.22 -5.82
CA ASP A 41 1.65 25.08 -5.63
C ASP A 41 2.93 24.41 -6.14
N THR A 42 3.10 23.10 -6.01
CA THR A 42 4.33 22.43 -6.47
C THR A 42 4.37 22.29 -8.00
N ALA A 43 3.23 22.05 -8.67
CA ALA A 43 3.18 22.01 -10.12
C ALA A 43 3.00 23.40 -10.76
N LYS A 44 2.28 24.35 -10.14
CA LYS A 44 2.18 25.72 -10.64
C LYS A 44 3.42 26.56 -10.31
N ASP A 45 4.08 26.42 -9.17
CA ASP A 45 5.30 27.19 -8.87
C ASP A 45 6.50 26.68 -9.67
N ASN A 46 6.59 25.36 -9.92
CA ASN A 46 7.65 24.82 -10.80
C ASN A 46 7.41 25.09 -12.31
N VAL A 47 6.20 25.53 -12.70
CA VAL A 47 5.85 25.82 -14.11
C VAL A 47 5.65 27.31 -14.36
N LYS A 48 5.31 28.13 -13.34
CA LYS A 48 5.14 29.58 -13.47
C LYS A 48 6.46 30.34 -13.36
N ASP A 49 7.43 29.86 -12.59
CA ASP A 49 8.77 30.43 -12.58
C ASP A 49 9.71 29.58 -13.43
N GLY A 50 10.04 30.07 -14.63
CA GLY A 50 10.85 29.43 -15.66
C GLY A 50 12.33 29.17 -15.30
N HIS A 51 12.61 28.77 -14.06
CA HIS A 51 13.90 28.33 -13.58
C HIS A 51 13.79 26.91 -13.03
N HIS A 52 13.63 25.91 -13.90
CA HIS A 52 14.06 24.56 -13.52
C HIS A 52 15.53 24.64 -13.13
N THR A 53 15.81 24.52 -11.84
CA THR A 53 17.18 24.49 -11.34
C THR A 53 17.91 23.37 -12.06
N PHE A 54 19.14 23.61 -12.52
CA PHE A 54 19.97 22.61 -13.22
C PHE A 54 19.95 21.23 -12.51
N ALA A 55 19.91 21.24 -11.18
CA ALA A 55 19.75 20.05 -10.35
C ALA A 55 18.49 19.22 -10.65
N THR A 56 17.33 19.84 -10.86
CA THR A 56 16.07 19.14 -11.17
C THR A 56 16.12 18.52 -12.56
N LEU A 57 16.60 19.27 -13.56
CA LEU A 57 16.76 18.77 -14.92
C LEU A 57 17.75 17.59 -14.98
N PHE A 58 18.85 17.70 -14.24
CA PHE A 58 19.82 16.61 -14.09
C PHE A 58 19.18 15.37 -13.47
N LYS A 59 18.44 15.52 -12.35
CA LYS A 59 17.72 14.42 -11.69
C LYS A 59 16.80 13.66 -12.64
N TYR A 60 16.00 14.41 -13.40
CA TYR A 60 15.06 13.84 -14.36
C TYR A 60 15.79 13.10 -15.48
N SER A 61 16.85 13.70 -16.02
CA SER A 61 17.61 13.13 -17.12
C SER A 61 18.32 11.85 -16.72
N TYR A 62 19.06 11.84 -15.60
CA TYR A 62 19.79 10.63 -15.19
C TYR A 62 18.82 9.51 -14.77
N SER A 63 17.73 9.83 -14.07
CA SER A 63 16.73 8.83 -13.66
C SER A 63 16.06 8.20 -14.88
N LEU A 64 15.81 8.98 -15.94
CA LEU A 64 15.25 8.44 -17.18
C LEU A 64 16.23 7.51 -17.91
N VAL A 65 17.51 7.88 -17.96
CA VAL A 65 18.58 7.01 -18.50
C VAL A 65 18.67 5.72 -17.69
N LEU A 66 18.64 5.82 -16.36
CA LEU A 66 18.70 4.70 -15.43
C LEU A 66 17.50 3.75 -15.60
N LEU A 67 16.30 4.31 -15.78
CA LEU A 67 15.10 3.55 -16.10
C LEU A 67 15.23 2.82 -17.44
N LEU A 68 15.66 3.52 -18.49
CA LEU A 68 15.83 2.92 -19.82
C LEU A 68 16.85 1.78 -19.78
N PHE A 69 17.98 2.00 -19.13
CA PHE A 69 18.98 0.98 -18.88
C PHE A 69 18.39 -0.22 -18.12
N SER A 70 17.64 0.03 -17.06
CA SER A 70 17.00 -1.03 -16.26
C SER A 70 16.04 -1.88 -17.10
N VAL A 71 15.20 -1.25 -17.92
CA VAL A 71 14.28 -1.96 -18.84
C VAL A 71 15.06 -2.82 -19.84
N ILE A 72 16.14 -2.29 -20.42
CA ILE A 72 16.98 -3.03 -21.39
C ILE A 72 17.62 -4.25 -20.72
N VAL A 73 18.22 -4.07 -19.54
CA VAL A 73 18.91 -5.16 -18.83
C VAL A 73 17.93 -6.26 -18.41
N VAL A 74 16.79 -5.91 -17.82
CA VAL A 74 15.75 -6.89 -17.43
C VAL A 74 15.19 -7.61 -18.65
N THR A 75 14.99 -6.90 -19.75
CA THR A 75 14.52 -7.52 -21.00
C THR A 75 15.57 -8.49 -21.56
N ALA A 76 16.85 -8.10 -21.53
CA ALA A 76 17.95 -8.94 -21.99
C ALA A 76 18.06 -10.22 -21.14
N THR A 77 18.01 -10.13 -19.81
CA THR A 77 18.08 -11.32 -18.94
C THR A 77 16.92 -12.29 -19.18
N ILE A 78 15.73 -11.78 -19.50
CA ILE A 78 14.58 -12.62 -19.88
C ILE A 78 14.83 -13.35 -21.20
N PHE A 79 15.22 -12.62 -22.25
CA PHE A 79 15.40 -13.22 -23.59
C PHE A 79 16.66 -14.06 -23.76
N THR A 80 17.56 -14.05 -22.77
CA THR A 80 18.70 -14.97 -22.68
C THR A 80 18.44 -16.15 -21.73
N ASP A 81 17.19 -16.40 -21.34
CA ASP A 81 16.80 -17.50 -20.44
C ASP A 81 17.46 -17.45 -19.04
N GLN A 82 17.84 -16.26 -18.57
CA GLN A 82 18.53 -16.07 -17.28
C GLN A 82 17.60 -15.68 -16.13
N THR A 83 16.29 -15.90 -16.28
CA THR A 83 15.28 -15.69 -15.23
C THR A 83 14.46 -16.96 -15.07
N LYS A 84 13.87 -17.17 -13.88
CA LYS A 84 13.18 -18.42 -13.54
C LYS A 84 12.04 -18.75 -14.51
N MET A 85 11.12 -17.81 -14.75
CA MET A 85 10.02 -18.05 -15.70
C MET A 85 10.47 -18.21 -17.15
N ALA A 86 11.56 -17.55 -17.56
CA ALA A 86 12.07 -17.70 -18.91
C ALA A 86 12.63 -19.12 -19.12
N ALA A 87 13.45 -19.60 -18.17
CA ALA A 87 14.08 -20.92 -18.20
C ALA A 87 13.07 -22.07 -18.06
N ASP A 88 12.13 -21.96 -17.12
CA ASP A 88 11.21 -23.06 -16.79
C ASP A 88 10.02 -23.14 -17.75
N VAL A 89 9.60 -22.01 -18.33
CA VAL A 89 8.37 -21.92 -19.14
C VAL A 89 8.66 -21.39 -20.54
N ASN A 90 8.90 -20.08 -20.65
CA ASN A 90 9.18 -19.42 -21.93
C ASN A 90 9.55 -17.93 -21.74
N PRO A 91 10.58 -17.40 -22.43
CA PRO A 91 10.93 -15.97 -22.39
C PRO A 91 9.80 -15.01 -22.76
N ALA A 92 9.02 -15.32 -23.79
CA ALA A 92 7.93 -14.46 -24.23
C ALA A 92 6.79 -14.42 -23.20
N VAL A 93 6.52 -15.55 -22.54
CA VAL A 93 5.56 -15.60 -21.43
C VAL A 93 6.05 -14.77 -20.25
N ALA A 94 7.33 -14.92 -19.86
CA ALA A 94 7.94 -14.13 -18.78
C ALA A 94 7.89 -12.62 -19.09
N PHE A 95 8.21 -12.22 -20.33
CA PHE A 95 8.18 -10.82 -20.77
C PHE A 95 6.77 -10.24 -20.75
N ILE A 96 5.79 -10.93 -21.35
CA ILE A 96 4.40 -10.45 -21.38
C ILE A 96 3.83 -10.36 -19.97
N LEU A 97 4.07 -11.40 -19.15
CA LEU A 97 3.57 -11.45 -17.79
C LEU A 97 4.18 -10.34 -16.94
N LEU A 98 5.49 -10.09 -17.05
CA LEU A 98 6.17 -8.98 -16.37
C LEU A 98 5.45 -7.65 -16.64
N TRP A 99 5.24 -7.29 -17.91
CA TRP A 99 4.62 -6.01 -18.26
C TRP A 99 3.16 -5.91 -17.85
N VAL A 100 2.36 -6.97 -18.06
CA VAL A 100 0.95 -7.00 -17.64
C VAL A 100 0.86 -6.80 -16.12
N LEU A 101 1.71 -7.47 -15.36
CA LEU A 101 1.74 -7.37 -13.90
C LEU A 101 2.25 -6.00 -13.43
N THR A 102 3.26 -5.41 -14.07
CA THR A 102 3.72 -4.05 -13.76
C THR A 102 2.61 -3.03 -14.00
N LEU A 103 1.86 -3.14 -15.11
CA LEU A 103 0.73 -2.25 -15.38
C LEU A 103 -0.43 -2.47 -14.40
N TRP A 104 -0.71 -3.72 -14.02
CA TRP A 104 -1.74 -4.02 -13.03
C TRP A 104 -1.37 -3.50 -11.64
N LEU A 105 -0.09 -3.61 -11.26
CA LEU A 105 0.45 -3.01 -10.05
C LEU A 105 0.23 -1.49 -10.04
N ALA A 106 0.39 -0.82 -11.19
CA ALA A 106 0.18 0.61 -11.31
C ALA A 106 -1.27 0.99 -11.01
N VAL A 107 -2.23 0.20 -11.51
CA VAL A 107 -3.66 0.39 -11.21
C VAL A 107 -3.95 0.15 -9.72
N MET A 108 -3.38 -0.88 -9.10
CA MET A 108 -3.58 -1.17 -7.68
C MET A 108 -3.03 -0.09 -6.75
N GLU A 109 -1.86 0.47 -7.08
CA GLU A 109 -1.21 1.50 -6.28
C GLU A 109 -1.88 2.87 -6.43
N GLY A 110 -2.08 3.34 -7.67
CA GLY A 110 -2.77 4.61 -7.91
C GLY A 110 -4.24 4.54 -7.48
N GLY A 111 -4.92 3.43 -7.79
CA GLY A 111 -6.35 3.26 -7.52
C GLY A 111 -6.70 3.21 -6.04
N GLN A 112 -5.79 2.76 -5.16
CA GLN A 112 -6.02 2.85 -3.72
C GLN A 112 -6.14 4.31 -3.27
N GLY A 113 -5.21 5.17 -3.71
CA GLY A 113 -5.23 6.60 -3.40
C GLY A 113 -6.53 7.25 -3.85
N CYS A 114 -6.96 6.97 -5.08
CA CYS A 114 -8.23 7.45 -5.61
C CYS A 114 -9.44 7.01 -4.79
N LEU A 115 -9.51 5.73 -4.40
CA LEU A 115 -10.66 5.22 -3.66
C LEU A 115 -10.75 5.79 -2.26
N VAL A 116 -9.62 6.01 -1.58
CA VAL A 116 -9.61 6.71 -0.30
C VAL A 116 -10.00 8.18 -0.51
N GLY A 117 -9.44 8.86 -1.50
CA GLY A 117 -9.67 10.29 -1.70
C GLY A 117 -11.02 10.70 -2.26
N LEU A 118 -11.69 9.79 -2.97
CA LEU A 118 -13.05 9.99 -3.46
C LEU A 118 -14.13 9.57 -2.45
N GLN A 119 -13.76 8.98 -1.30
CA GLN A 119 -14.71 8.59 -0.28
C GLN A 119 -15.61 9.73 0.24
N PRO A 120 -15.07 10.93 0.59
CA PRO A 120 -15.88 12.05 1.06
C PRO A 120 -16.59 12.81 -0.06
N ILE A 121 -16.26 12.54 -1.34
CA ILE A 121 -16.81 13.31 -2.46
C ILE A 121 -18.21 12.81 -2.81
N ASP A 122 -19.17 13.74 -2.94
CA ASP A 122 -20.50 13.41 -3.42
C ASP A 122 -20.43 12.80 -4.83
N LYS A 123 -20.96 11.58 -4.93
CA LYS A 123 -20.98 10.75 -6.12
C LYS A 123 -21.84 11.36 -7.23
N THR A 124 -22.79 12.25 -6.90
CA THR A 124 -23.63 12.94 -7.90
C THR A 124 -22.81 13.85 -8.82
N LEU A 125 -21.76 14.48 -8.28
CA LEU A 125 -20.92 15.47 -8.98
C LEU A 125 -20.21 14.92 -10.21
N TYR A 126 -19.90 13.62 -10.22
CA TYR A 126 -19.18 12.96 -11.31
C TYR A 126 -19.94 11.78 -11.92
N ALA A 127 -21.22 11.59 -11.54
CA ALA A 127 -22.01 10.45 -11.99
C ALA A 127 -22.20 10.41 -13.51
N GLN A 128 -22.37 11.58 -14.14
CA GLN A 128 -22.55 11.71 -15.58
C GLN A 128 -21.23 11.69 -16.34
N SER A 129 -20.20 12.37 -15.83
CA SER A 129 -18.89 12.47 -16.48
C SER A 129 -18.08 11.16 -16.38
N HIS A 130 -18.14 10.45 -15.25
CA HIS A 130 -17.29 9.30 -14.95
C HIS A 130 -18.10 8.08 -14.49
N SER A 131 -18.90 7.53 -15.41
CA SER A 131 -19.79 6.40 -15.10
C SER A 131 -19.09 5.13 -14.60
N LYS A 132 -17.83 4.87 -14.99
CA LYS A 132 -17.08 3.70 -14.50
C LYS A 132 -16.50 4.00 -13.12
N ALA A 133 -15.93 5.18 -12.91
CA ALA A 133 -15.48 5.62 -11.59
C ALA A 133 -16.64 5.52 -10.58
N LEU A 134 -17.85 5.97 -10.96
CA LEU A 134 -19.06 5.83 -10.16
C LEU A 134 -19.32 4.38 -9.74
N LYS A 135 -19.23 3.42 -10.66
CA LYS A 135 -19.43 1.99 -10.36
C LYS A 135 -18.39 1.48 -9.37
N VAL A 136 -17.12 1.84 -9.56
CA VAL A 136 -16.04 1.43 -8.64
C VAL A 136 -16.27 2.05 -7.25
N THR A 137 -16.53 3.36 -7.18
CA THR A 137 -16.73 4.06 -5.89
C THR A 137 -18.00 3.62 -5.19
N LYS A 138 -19.09 3.32 -5.92
CA LYS A 138 -20.30 2.77 -5.31
C LYS A 138 -20.04 1.43 -4.63
N LEU A 139 -19.28 0.56 -5.28
CA LEU A 139 -18.92 -0.74 -4.71
C LEU A 139 -17.93 -0.60 -3.54
N ALA A 140 -16.86 0.18 -3.72
CA ALA A 140 -15.80 0.32 -2.74
C ALA A 140 -16.26 1.06 -1.47
N HIS A 141 -17.15 2.05 -1.60
CA HIS A 141 -17.64 2.84 -0.46
C HIS A 141 -18.93 2.31 0.16
N GLU A 142 -19.40 1.14 -0.26
CA GLU A 142 -20.57 0.50 0.36
C GLU A 142 -20.18 -0.18 1.68
N GLY A 143 -20.68 0.34 2.80
CA GLY A 143 -20.38 -0.18 4.13
C GLY A 143 -18.87 -0.27 4.37
N ASN A 144 -18.40 -1.44 4.83
CA ASN A 144 -16.98 -1.66 5.14
C ASN A 144 -16.17 -2.18 3.93
N ASN A 145 -16.68 -2.05 2.70
CA ASN A 145 -15.99 -2.60 1.53
C ASN A 145 -14.63 -1.94 1.26
N LEU A 146 -14.43 -0.67 1.65
CA LEU A 146 -13.14 0.00 1.43
C LEU A 146 -12.05 -0.64 2.28
N GLU A 147 -12.32 -0.91 3.55
CA GLU A 147 -11.39 -1.62 4.44
C GLU A 147 -11.10 -3.04 3.91
N ARG A 148 -12.14 -3.75 3.47
CA ARG A 148 -12.02 -5.11 2.90
C ARG A 148 -11.20 -5.10 1.60
N PHE A 149 -11.42 -4.09 0.76
CA PHE A 149 -10.63 -3.85 -0.44
C PHE A 149 -9.16 -3.63 -0.09
N ILE A 150 -8.84 -2.77 0.88
CA ILE A 150 -7.47 -2.49 1.31
C ILE A 150 -6.76 -3.78 1.76
N VAL A 151 -7.45 -4.63 2.53
CA VAL A 151 -6.91 -5.92 2.99
C VAL A 151 -6.63 -6.86 1.82
N GLY A 152 -7.62 -7.12 0.96
CA GLY A 152 -7.47 -8.04 -0.16
C GLY A 152 -6.49 -7.55 -1.23
N ARG A 153 -6.49 -6.25 -1.52
CA ARG A 153 -5.56 -5.59 -2.44
C ARG A 153 -4.12 -5.70 -1.95
N GLN A 154 -3.87 -5.60 -0.64
CA GLN A 154 -2.51 -5.72 -0.10
C GLN A 154 -1.89 -7.08 -0.45
N PHE A 155 -2.64 -8.17 -0.30
CA PHE A 155 -2.17 -9.49 -0.74
C PHE A 155 -1.89 -9.51 -2.24
N LEU A 156 -2.78 -8.92 -3.03
CA LEU A 156 -2.64 -8.89 -4.48
C LEU A 156 -1.37 -8.13 -4.92
N VAL A 157 -1.07 -7.00 -4.29
CA VAL A 157 0.16 -6.23 -4.53
C VAL A 157 1.41 -7.05 -4.21
N VAL A 158 1.44 -7.68 -3.03
CA VAL A 158 2.59 -8.49 -2.62
C VAL A 158 2.72 -9.71 -3.56
N LEU A 159 1.63 -10.39 -3.87
CA LEU A 159 1.61 -11.51 -4.82
C LEU A 159 2.17 -11.10 -6.18
N VAL A 160 1.72 -9.97 -6.72
CA VAL A 160 2.19 -9.45 -8.00
C VAL A 160 3.69 -9.13 -7.95
N ILE A 161 4.21 -8.56 -6.86
CA ILE A 161 5.66 -8.33 -6.69
C ILE A 161 6.44 -9.65 -6.72
N PHE A 162 5.94 -10.71 -6.06
CA PHE A 162 6.59 -12.03 -6.09
C PHE A 162 6.61 -12.63 -7.50
N VAL A 163 5.51 -12.51 -8.26
CA VAL A 163 5.47 -13.03 -9.63
C VAL A 163 6.33 -12.18 -10.57
N ILE A 164 6.35 -10.85 -10.43
CA ILE A 164 7.27 -9.95 -11.13
C ILE A 164 8.72 -10.35 -10.85
N ASN A 165 9.05 -10.62 -9.59
CA ASN A 165 10.38 -11.09 -9.18
C ASN A 165 10.73 -12.43 -9.86
N MET A 166 9.79 -13.36 -9.95
CA MET A 166 9.98 -14.62 -10.66
C MET A 166 10.18 -14.45 -12.18
N CYS A 167 9.55 -13.44 -12.78
CA CYS A 167 9.65 -13.15 -14.21
C CYS A 167 10.94 -12.41 -14.58
N GLY A 168 11.35 -11.43 -13.78
CA GLY A 168 12.42 -10.50 -14.15
C GLY A 168 13.72 -10.67 -13.37
N SER A 169 13.71 -11.36 -12.22
CA SER A 169 14.91 -11.42 -11.38
C SER A 169 15.85 -12.49 -11.88
N ALA A 170 17.12 -12.11 -11.97
CA ALA A 170 18.15 -12.93 -12.54
C ALA A 170 18.47 -14.15 -11.66
N LEU A 171 18.77 -15.25 -12.33
CA LEU A 171 19.35 -16.46 -11.73
C LEU A 171 20.82 -16.22 -11.38
N LYS A 172 21.40 -17.08 -10.53
CA LYS A 172 22.79 -16.96 -10.10
C LYS A 172 23.74 -17.03 -11.30
N GLY A 173 24.69 -16.10 -11.38
CA GLY A 173 25.70 -16.05 -12.46
C GLY A 173 25.19 -15.46 -13.77
N ALA A 174 24.02 -14.81 -13.78
CA ALA A 174 23.50 -14.11 -14.94
C ALA A 174 24.44 -12.99 -15.40
N SER A 175 24.65 -12.91 -16.71
CA SER A 175 25.42 -11.86 -17.37
C SER A 175 24.88 -11.65 -18.77
N VAL A 176 24.65 -10.38 -19.13
CA VAL A 176 24.11 -9.98 -20.43
C VAL A 176 24.82 -8.73 -20.94
N LEU A 177 24.74 -8.50 -22.25
CA LEU A 177 25.19 -7.27 -22.92
C LEU A 177 26.68 -6.94 -22.74
N ASN A 178 27.52 -7.92 -22.35
CA ASN A 178 28.94 -7.74 -22.05
C ASN A 178 29.20 -6.60 -21.05
N LEU A 179 28.32 -6.45 -20.06
CA LEU A 179 28.47 -5.45 -19.01
C LEU A 179 29.68 -5.79 -18.11
N PRO A 180 30.40 -4.77 -17.60
CA PRO A 180 31.43 -4.98 -16.58
C PRO A 180 30.86 -5.63 -15.32
N ASP A 181 31.66 -6.44 -14.62
CA ASP A 181 31.23 -7.21 -13.44
C ASP A 181 30.54 -6.35 -12.38
N PHE A 182 31.05 -5.14 -12.11
CA PHE A 182 30.42 -4.25 -11.13
C PHE A 182 29.00 -3.83 -11.51
N MET A 183 28.70 -3.68 -12.82
CA MET A 183 27.35 -3.37 -13.28
C MET A 183 26.44 -4.59 -13.20
N VAL A 184 26.97 -5.78 -13.50
CA VAL A 184 26.23 -7.05 -13.34
C VAL A 184 25.87 -7.25 -11.87
N GLU A 185 26.81 -7.08 -10.95
CA GLU A 185 26.55 -7.23 -9.52
C GLU A 185 25.48 -6.23 -9.02
N ILE A 186 25.61 -4.96 -9.39
CA ILE A 186 24.67 -3.92 -8.94
C ILE A 186 23.30 -4.10 -9.58
N PHE A 187 23.19 -4.20 -10.91
CA PHE A 187 21.90 -4.08 -11.58
C PHE A 187 21.19 -5.41 -11.82
N ILE A 188 21.95 -6.49 -12.02
CA ILE A 188 21.41 -7.81 -12.35
C ILE A 188 21.31 -8.66 -11.08
N ASN A 189 22.44 -8.97 -10.44
CA ASN A 189 22.48 -9.92 -9.33
C ASN A 189 21.75 -9.40 -8.09
N SER A 190 21.88 -8.11 -7.77
CA SER A 190 21.15 -7.51 -6.65
C SER A 190 19.67 -7.19 -6.97
N GLY A 191 19.26 -7.32 -8.24
CA GLY A 191 17.89 -7.04 -8.68
C GLY A 191 17.51 -5.56 -8.76
N VAL A 192 18.45 -4.62 -8.56
CA VAL A 192 18.18 -3.17 -8.58
C VAL A 192 17.52 -2.72 -9.90
N ALA A 193 17.90 -3.26 -11.06
CA ALA A 193 17.25 -2.89 -12.32
C ALA A 193 15.74 -3.21 -12.30
N LEU A 194 15.38 -4.42 -11.83
CA LEU A 194 13.98 -4.83 -11.74
C LEU A 194 13.21 -3.99 -10.71
N ILE A 195 13.84 -3.68 -9.57
CA ILE A 195 13.26 -2.83 -8.54
C ILE A 195 12.97 -1.44 -9.12
N LEU A 196 13.95 -0.79 -9.74
CA LEU A 196 13.80 0.55 -10.32
C LEU A 196 12.71 0.58 -11.39
N MET A 197 12.73 -0.39 -12.30
CA MET A 197 11.70 -0.53 -13.34
C MET A 197 10.31 -0.66 -12.70
N THR A 198 10.14 -1.55 -11.72
CA THR A 198 8.85 -1.83 -11.08
C THR A 198 8.36 -0.65 -10.25
N THR A 199 9.24 -0.01 -9.47
CA THR A 199 8.89 1.16 -8.65
C THR A 199 8.47 2.33 -9.51
N ILE A 200 9.22 2.63 -10.58
CA ILE A 200 8.95 3.81 -11.43
C ILE A 200 7.70 3.57 -12.29
N LEU A 201 7.67 2.48 -13.06
CA LEU A 201 6.59 2.22 -14.02
C LEU A 201 5.35 1.61 -13.40
N GLY A 202 5.55 0.73 -12.41
CA GLY A 202 4.48 -0.05 -11.81
C GLY A 202 3.83 0.60 -10.60
N GLN A 203 4.35 1.71 -10.06
CA GLN A 203 3.82 2.28 -8.81
C GLN A 203 3.83 3.81 -8.84
N LEU A 204 5.01 4.44 -8.84
CA LEU A 204 5.15 5.88 -8.65
C LEU A 204 4.48 6.70 -9.75
N THR A 205 4.66 6.31 -11.02
CA THR A 205 4.02 7.01 -12.16
C THR A 205 2.50 7.07 -12.00
N ALA A 206 1.88 5.97 -11.56
CA ALA A 206 0.45 5.92 -11.35
C ALA A 206 0.01 6.70 -10.11
N GLN A 207 0.76 6.61 -9.01
CA GLN A 207 0.46 7.38 -7.79
C GLN A 207 0.50 8.89 -8.04
N VAL A 208 1.48 9.38 -8.82
CA VAL A 208 1.56 10.80 -9.20
C VAL A 208 0.33 11.24 -9.98
N ASN A 209 -0.07 10.51 -11.02
CA ASN A 209 -1.26 10.89 -11.80
C ASN A 209 -2.56 10.73 -10.99
N ALA A 210 -2.63 9.70 -10.15
CA ALA A 210 -3.79 9.41 -9.31
C ALA A 210 -4.00 10.46 -8.21
N ALA A 211 -2.96 11.19 -7.77
CA ALA A 211 -3.10 12.23 -6.76
C ALA A 211 -3.96 13.41 -7.24
N ASP A 212 -3.75 13.84 -8.49
CA ASP A 212 -4.42 15.01 -9.08
C ASP A 212 -5.64 14.69 -9.92
N CYS A 213 -5.66 13.50 -10.54
CA CYS A 213 -6.64 13.12 -11.55
C CYS A 213 -7.37 11.84 -11.12
N MET A 214 -7.87 11.79 -9.88
CA MET A 214 -8.43 10.58 -9.28
C MET A 214 -9.57 10.02 -10.13
N LEU A 215 -10.50 10.88 -10.55
CA LEU A 215 -11.69 10.49 -11.30
C LEU A 215 -11.33 9.86 -12.64
N ASP A 216 -10.49 10.55 -13.42
CA ASP A 216 -10.02 10.07 -14.72
C ASP A 216 -9.21 8.78 -14.59
N PHE A 217 -8.36 8.68 -13.56
CA PHE A 217 -7.51 7.52 -13.33
C PHE A 217 -8.34 6.25 -13.09
N ILE A 218 -9.36 6.28 -12.23
CA ILE A 218 -10.17 5.09 -11.90
C ILE A 218 -11.33 4.83 -12.87
N ASN A 219 -11.55 5.70 -13.86
CA ASN A 219 -12.65 5.58 -14.83
C ASN A 219 -12.36 4.53 -15.92
N ASN A 220 -11.95 3.32 -15.49
CA ASN A 220 -11.58 2.21 -16.36
C ASN A 220 -12.07 0.86 -15.79
N TYR A 221 -12.18 -0.16 -16.63
CA TYR A 221 -12.67 -1.48 -16.21
C TYR A 221 -11.65 -2.29 -15.42
N VAL A 222 -10.35 -2.03 -15.61
CA VAL A 222 -9.29 -2.74 -14.88
C VAL A 222 -9.39 -2.43 -13.39
N MET A 223 -9.67 -1.18 -13.03
CA MET A 223 -9.90 -0.80 -11.63
C MET A 223 -11.12 -1.50 -11.05
N PHE A 224 -12.22 -1.57 -11.80
CA PHE A 224 -13.43 -2.28 -11.38
C PHE A 224 -13.17 -3.78 -11.14
N ILE A 225 -12.46 -4.44 -12.05
CA ILE A 225 -12.04 -5.85 -11.89
C ILE A 225 -11.14 -6.00 -10.66
N THR A 226 -10.18 -5.10 -10.48
CA THR A 226 -9.23 -5.09 -9.36
C THR A 226 -9.96 -4.99 -8.02
N THR A 227 -11.00 -4.13 -7.92
CA THR A 227 -11.83 -4.04 -6.72
C THR A 227 -12.56 -5.35 -6.43
N HIS A 228 -13.13 -6.02 -7.44
CA HIS A 228 -13.80 -7.31 -7.24
C HIS A 228 -12.84 -8.40 -6.81
N VAL A 229 -11.68 -8.51 -7.46
CA VAL A 229 -10.65 -9.49 -7.09
C VAL A 229 -10.18 -9.27 -5.66
N SER A 230 -9.97 -8.01 -5.26
CA SER A 230 -9.57 -7.67 -3.89
C SER A 230 -10.65 -8.06 -2.87
N LEU A 231 -11.92 -7.74 -3.14
CA LEU A 231 -13.03 -8.13 -2.26
C LEU A 231 -13.20 -9.66 -2.20
N PHE A 232 -12.96 -10.36 -3.31
CA PHE A 232 -12.99 -11.83 -3.36
C PHE A 232 -11.87 -12.45 -2.52
N ILE A 233 -10.65 -11.92 -2.61
CA ILE A 233 -9.51 -12.35 -1.79
C ILE A 233 -9.82 -12.16 -0.31
N GLU A 234 -10.37 -11.02 0.09
CA GLU A 234 -10.77 -10.81 1.49
C GLU A 234 -11.85 -11.82 1.90
N MET A 235 -12.87 -12.02 1.05
CA MET A 235 -13.97 -12.94 1.32
C MET A 235 -13.49 -14.38 1.53
N SER A 236 -12.46 -14.82 0.80
CA SER A 236 -11.87 -16.16 0.89
C SER A 236 -11.40 -16.56 2.29
N GLY A 237 -11.11 -15.58 3.15
CA GLY A 237 -10.59 -15.83 4.49
C GLY A 237 -9.08 -16.01 4.58
N LEU A 238 -8.35 -16.01 3.46
CA LEU A 238 -6.90 -16.27 3.43
C LEU A 238 -6.09 -15.39 4.42
N LEU A 239 -6.53 -14.14 4.62
CA LEU A 239 -5.83 -13.11 5.40
C LEU A 239 -6.43 -12.89 6.80
N HIS A 240 -7.44 -13.66 7.20
CA HIS A 240 -8.26 -13.39 8.39
C HIS A 240 -7.54 -13.55 9.73
N SER A 241 -6.36 -14.18 9.76
CA SER A 241 -5.48 -14.20 10.94
C SER A 241 -5.10 -12.79 11.41
N VAL A 242 -5.16 -11.78 10.54
CA VAL A 242 -4.94 -10.38 10.94
C VAL A 242 -6.03 -9.86 11.89
N TYR A 243 -7.28 -10.32 11.75
CA TYR A 243 -8.35 -9.94 12.67
C TYR A 243 -8.16 -10.55 14.05
N LEU A 244 -7.49 -11.71 14.14
CA LEU A 244 -7.09 -12.26 15.43
C LEU A 244 -6.07 -11.35 16.13
N VAL A 245 -5.10 -10.81 15.38
CA VAL A 245 -4.16 -9.80 15.89
C VAL A 245 -4.94 -8.58 16.41
N GLN A 246 -5.91 -8.08 15.64
CA GLN A 246 -6.78 -6.98 16.07
C GLN A 246 -7.48 -7.27 17.40
N ILE A 247 -8.12 -8.44 17.54
CA ILE A 247 -8.85 -8.85 18.74
C ILE A 247 -7.92 -8.96 19.95
N ILE A 248 -6.73 -9.56 19.77
CA ILE A 248 -5.73 -9.69 20.84
C ILE A 248 -5.29 -8.30 21.31
N PHE A 249 -4.95 -7.40 20.39
CA PHE A 249 -4.53 -6.04 20.74
C PHE A 249 -5.64 -5.23 21.39
N ALA A 250 -6.87 -5.31 20.90
CA ALA A 250 -8.03 -4.66 21.52
C ALA A 250 -8.22 -5.14 22.97
N LYS A 251 -8.10 -6.45 23.22
CA LYS A 251 -8.20 -7.03 24.56
C LYS A 251 -7.06 -6.58 25.49
N ILE A 252 -5.83 -6.51 25.00
CA ILE A 252 -4.66 -6.06 25.79
C ILE A 252 -4.80 -4.59 26.19
N THR A 253 -5.41 -3.78 25.33
CA THR A 253 -5.44 -2.32 25.46
C THR A 253 -6.73 -1.79 26.07
N GLY A 254 -7.72 -2.66 26.31
CA GLY A 254 -9.01 -2.30 26.89
C GLY A 254 -9.90 -1.45 25.97
N LYS A 255 -9.54 -1.28 24.69
CA LYS A 255 -10.41 -0.64 23.69
C LYS A 255 -11.45 -1.64 23.19
N SER A 256 -12.73 -1.27 23.26
CA SER A 256 -13.83 -2.03 22.70
C SER A 256 -13.74 -2.06 21.17
N THR A 257 -14.02 -3.22 20.57
CA THR A 257 -14.10 -3.36 19.10
C THR A 257 -15.49 -2.92 18.64
N ASP A 258 -15.89 -1.68 18.96
CA ASP A 258 -17.29 -1.22 18.86
C ASP A 258 -17.79 -0.97 17.43
N SER A 259 -16.94 -1.08 16.41
CA SER A 259 -17.29 -0.81 15.01
C SER A 259 -17.74 -2.05 14.21
N GLN A 260 -17.79 -3.23 14.82
CA GLN A 260 -18.17 -4.46 14.11
C GLN A 260 -19.66 -4.73 14.32
N PRO A 261 -20.49 -4.81 13.26
CA PRO A 261 -21.91 -5.09 13.40
C PRO A 261 -22.12 -6.43 14.12
N GLU A 262 -23.18 -6.51 14.94
CA GLU A 262 -23.54 -7.73 15.66
C GLU A 262 -23.65 -8.90 14.67
N ARG A 263 -22.80 -9.91 14.85
CA ARG A 263 -22.79 -11.08 13.97
C ARG A 263 -23.89 -12.05 14.40
N THR A 264 -24.72 -12.46 13.46
CA THR A 264 -25.58 -13.63 13.67
C THR A 264 -24.73 -14.89 13.93
N ILE A 265 -25.30 -15.90 14.58
CA ILE A 265 -24.58 -17.15 14.89
C ILE A 265 -23.90 -17.77 13.65
N PRO A 266 -24.57 -17.90 12.48
CA PRO A 266 -23.92 -18.42 11.28
C PRO A 266 -22.75 -17.56 10.79
N GLN A 267 -22.89 -16.22 10.86
CA GLN A 267 -21.83 -15.29 10.46
C GLN A 267 -20.64 -15.36 11.42
N ALA A 268 -20.88 -15.53 12.71
CA ALA A 268 -19.83 -15.71 13.72
C ALA A 268 -19.06 -17.02 13.49
N VAL A 269 -19.76 -18.14 13.23
CA VAL A 269 -19.12 -19.42 12.90
C VAL A 269 -18.27 -19.30 11.63
N PHE A 270 -18.83 -18.72 10.57
CA PHE A 270 -18.10 -18.52 9.31
C PHE A 270 -16.87 -17.61 9.48
N PHE A 271 -16.96 -16.59 10.33
CA PHE A 271 -15.83 -15.72 10.67
C PHE A 271 -14.71 -16.49 11.38
N TRP A 272 -15.02 -17.23 12.44
CA TRP A 272 -14.01 -18.01 13.17
C TRP A 272 -13.38 -19.13 12.34
N LEU A 273 -14.15 -19.78 11.48
CA LEU A 273 -13.63 -20.80 10.57
C LEU A 273 -12.57 -20.23 9.62
N ARG A 274 -12.80 -19.02 9.08
CA ARG A 274 -11.83 -18.31 8.23
C ARG A 274 -10.57 -17.90 9.01
N ILE A 275 -10.71 -17.49 10.27
CA ILE A 275 -9.56 -17.21 11.14
C ILE A 275 -8.71 -18.47 11.33
N VAL A 276 -9.31 -19.60 11.71
CA VAL A 276 -8.58 -20.86 11.93
C VAL A 276 -7.88 -21.31 10.65
N PHE A 277 -8.58 -21.23 9.51
CA PHE A 277 -8.02 -21.52 8.19
C PHE A 277 -6.81 -20.63 7.86
N SER A 278 -6.92 -19.31 8.04
CA SER A 278 -5.82 -18.37 7.80
C SER A 278 -4.62 -18.62 8.72
N VAL A 279 -4.85 -18.89 10.01
CA VAL A 279 -3.77 -19.20 10.96
C VAL A 279 -3.05 -20.49 10.57
N ALA A 280 -3.78 -21.51 10.13
CA ALA A 280 -3.19 -22.76 9.66
C ALA A 280 -2.31 -22.56 8.42
N ILE A 281 -2.80 -21.81 7.42
CA ILE A 281 -2.02 -21.48 6.22
C ILE A 281 -0.79 -20.64 6.57
N LEU A 282 -0.92 -19.63 7.43
CA LEU A 282 0.20 -18.80 7.84
C LEU A 282 1.28 -19.61 8.56
N SER A 283 0.86 -20.48 9.50
CA SER A 283 1.78 -21.34 10.26
C SER A 283 2.51 -22.32 9.35
N PHE A 284 1.79 -22.93 8.40
CA PHE A 284 2.37 -23.79 7.38
C PHE A 284 3.36 -23.04 6.48
N SER A 285 2.97 -21.86 5.99
CA SER A 285 3.81 -21.01 5.15
C SER A 285 5.12 -20.64 5.86
N LEU A 286 5.02 -20.23 7.13
CA LEU A 286 6.18 -19.94 7.98
C LEU A 286 7.07 -21.16 8.16
N ALA A 287 6.50 -22.33 8.47
CA ALA A 287 7.28 -23.56 8.67
C ALA A 287 8.09 -23.93 7.41
N VAL A 288 7.45 -23.94 6.24
CA VAL A 288 8.12 -24.24 4.96
C VAL A 288 9.21 -23.20 4.67
N THR A 289 8.92 -21.92 4.82
CA THR A 289 9.86 -20.82 4.50
C THR A 289 11.05 -20.82 5.45
N LEU A 290 10.85 -21.06 6.74
CA LEU A 290 11.93 -21.12 7.72
C LEU A 290 12.83 -22.33 7.49
N VAL A 291 12.26 -23.51 7.20
CA VAL A 291 13.07 -24.68 6.85
C VAL A 291 13.88 -24.42 5.58
N ALA A 292 13.26 -23.83 4.54
CA ALA A 292 13.98 -23.44 3.33
C ALA A 292 15.15 -22.48 3.63
N LEU A 293 14.94 -21.51 4.52
CA LEU A 293 15.96 -20.55 4.92
C LEU A 293 17.12 -21.17 5.70
N PHE A 294 16.82 -22.04 6.67
CA PHE A 294 17.84 -22.74 7.45
C PHE A 294 18.61 -23.78 6.62
N ASP A 295 17.99 -24.35 5.58
CA ASP A 295 18.64 -25.27 4.64
C ASP A 295 19.37 -24.55 3.50
N GLY A 296 19.34 -23.22 3.44
CA GLY A 296 19.92 -22.45 2.32
C GLY A 296 19.18 -22.61 0.97
N LYS A 297 17.99 -23.22 0.97
CA LYS A 297 17.16 -23.54 -0.20
C LYS A 297 16.23 -22.40 -0.60
N THR A 298 16.76 -21.17 -0.66
CA THR A 298 16.01 -19.98 -1.07
C THR A 298 16.70 -19.26 -2.22
N THR A 299 15.99 -18.31 -2.83
CA THR A 299 16.57 -17.45 -3.87
C THR A 299 17.46 -16.33 -3.34
N MET A 300 17.89 -16.39 -2.07
CA MET A 300 18.75 -15.37 -1.46
C MET A 300 20.13 -15.27 -2.16
N TYR A 301 20.75 -14.09 -2.08
CA TYR A 301 22.03 -13.80 -2.72
C TYR A 301 23.13 -14.77 -2.28
N SER A 302 23.98 -15.16 -3.24
CA SER A 302 25.15 -15.98 -2.96
C SER A 302 26.08 -15.27 -1.98
N GLY A 303 26.55 -15.99 -0.96
CA GLY A 303 27.47 -15.47 0.05
C GLY A 303 26.81 -14.89 1.30
N VAL A 304 25.48 -14.80 1.36
CA VAL A 304 24.77 -14.45 2.60
C VAL A 304 24.56 -15.69 3.45
N PRO A 305 25.08 -15.75 4.71
CA PRO A 305 24.90 -16.89 5.59
C PRO A 305 23.44 -17.12 5.97
N GLU A 306 23.03 -18.38 6.17
CA GLU A 306 21.64 -18.75 6.52
C GLU A 306 21.10 -18.02 7.76
N PRO A 307 21.85 -17.89 8.88
CA PRO A 307 21.36 -17.15 10.05
C PRO A 307 21.12 -15.66 9.75
N VAL A 308 21.90 -15.09 8.84
CA VAL A 308 21.73 -13.70 8.39
C VAL A 308 20.47 -13.58 7.55
N SER A 309 20.20 -14.53 6.64
CA SER A 309 18.98 -14.57 5.84
C SER A 309 17.70 -14.67 6.70
N VAL A 310 17.71 -15.52 7.73
CA VAL A 310 16.60 -15.63 8.69
C VAL A 310 16.40 -14.32 9.44
N THR A 311 17.48 -13.73 9.96
CA THR A 311 17.41 -12.44 10.66
C THR A 311 16.90 -11.33 9.74
N LEU A 312 17.39 -11.31 8.50
CA LEU A 312 17.01 -10.33 7.48
C LEU A 312 15.52 -10.42 7.15
N LEU A 313 14.94 -11.62 7.07
CA LEU A 313 13.51 -11.78 6.84
C LEU A 313 12.68 -11.02 7.89
N PHE A 314 12.94 -11.26 9.18
CA PHE A 314 12.18 -10.62 10.26
C PHE A 314 12.45 -9.12 10.37
N VAL A 315 13.69 -8.69 10.21
CA VAL A 315 14.06 -7.27 10.24
C VAL A 315 13.40 -6.52 9.09
N LEU A 316 13.43 -7.05 7.86
CA LEU A 316 12.78 -6.43 6.71
C LEU A 316 11.26 -6.43 6.85
N MET A 317 10.64 -7.52 7.32
CA MET A 317 9.19 -7.54 7.57
C MET A 317 8.77 -6.52 8.63
N ALA A 318 9.53 -6.38 9.72
CA ALA A 318 9.26 -5.36 10.74
C ALA A 318 9.45 -3.95 10.16
N PHE A 319 10.48 -3.74 9.35
CA PHE A 319 10.76 -2.44 8.72
C PHE A 319 9.68 -2.04 7.70
N VAL A 320 9.27 -2.95 6.83
CA VAL A 320 8.14 -2.78 5.91
C VAL A 320 6.85 -2.51 6.68
N GLY A 321 6.59 -3.31 7.71
CA GLY A 321 5.43 -3.16 8.58
C GLY A 321 5.37 -1.79 9.25
N MET A 322 6.51 -1.29 9.74
CA MET A 322 6.62 0.05 10.28
C MET A 322 6.29 1.13 9.24
N MET A 323 6.78 1.01 8.01
CA MET A 323 6.47 1.97 6.93
C MET A 323 4.99 1.99 6.54
N GLU A 324 4.37 0.81 6.48
CA GLU A 324 2.96 0.62 6.16
C GLU A 324 2.06 1.14 7.29
N GLY A 325 2.37 0.78 8.53
CA GLY A 325 1.67 1.27 9.71
C GLY A 325 1.82 2.79 9.88
N MET A 326 3.02 3.33 9.68
CA MET A 326 3.30 4.76 9.80
C MET A 326 2.44 5.60 8.86
N GLN A 327 2.23 5.17 7.62
CA GLN A 327 1.35 5.89 6.69
C GLN A 327 -0.06 6.04 7.28
N ILE A 328 -0.64 4.95 7.78
CA ILE A 328 -1.97 4.95 8.40
C ILE A 328 -2.00 5.80 9.67
N ALA A 329 -0.99 5.69 10.52
CA ALA A 329 -0.90 6.47 11.73
C ALA A 329 -0.76 7.98 11.46
N LEU A 330 0.03 8.37 10.46
CA LEU A 330 0.17 9.77 10.06
C LEU A 330 -1.17 10.35 9.61
N PHE A 331 -1.93 9.64 8.78
CA PHE A 331 -3.25 10.10 8.35
C PHE A 331 -4.24 10.21 9.51
N ALA A 332 -4.25 9.23 10.42
CA ALA A 332 -5.11 9.28 11.60
C ALA A 332 -4.80 10.47 12.52
N VAL A 333 -3.52 10.88 12.64
CA VAL A 333 -3.12 12.01 13.47
C VAL A 333 -3.46 13.37 12.87
N ILE A 334 -3.63 13.49 11.54
CA ILE A 334 -4.06 14.75 10.90
C ILE A 334 -5.40 15.22 11.47
N ASN A 335 -6.29 14.27 11.77
CA ASN A 335 -7.64 14.53 12.25
C ASN A 335 -7.71 14.66 13.79
N MET A 336 -6.58 14.62 14.49
CA MET A 336 -6.54 14.74 15.96
C MET A 336 -6.27 16.19 16.38
N PRO A 337 -6.85 16.65 17.51
CA PRO A 337 -6.53 17.96 18.07
C PRO A 337 -5.02 18.10 18.31
N LYS A 338 -4.41 19.17 17.77
CA LYS A 338 -2.96 19.42 17.87
C LYS A 338 -2.46 19.39 19.33
N GLU A 339 -3.29 19.80 20.28
CA GLU A 339 -2.97 19.78 21.71
C GLU A 339 -2.86 18.37 22.31
N GLU A 340 -3.52 17.37 21.71
CA GLU A 340 -3.40 15.97 22.11
C GLU A 340 -2.09 15.36 21.60
N VAL A 341 -1.73 15.66 20.35
CA VAL A 341 -0.46 15.22 19.73
C VAL A 341 0.74 15.85 20.42
N LYS A 342 0.65 17.15 20.79
CA LYS A 342 1.71 17.89 21.49
C LYS A 342 2.05 17.33 22.88
N LYS A 343 1.14 16.59 23.53
CA LYS A 343 1.44 15.88 24.78
C LYS A 343 2.53 14.82 24.59
N HIS A 344 2.69 14.32 23.36
CA HIS A 344 3.69 13.34 22.98
C HIS A 344 4.81 13.99 22.15
N SER A 345 5.89 14.40 22.82
CA SER A 345 6.99 15.17 22.20
C SER A 345 7.63 14.52 20.97
N GLN A 346 7.63 13.19 20.86
CA GLN A 346 8.15 12.48 19.68
C GLN A 346 7.15 12.47 18.52
N ALA A 347 5.88 12.17 18.78
CA ALA A 347 4.83 12.22 17.76
C ALA A 347 4.68 13.63 17.18
N ALA A 348 4.78 14.66 18.03
CA ALA A 348 4.80 16.06 17.59
C ALA A 348 5.98 16.34 16.64
N LYS A 349 7.20 15.93 16.97
CA LYS A 349 8.37 16.09 16.07
C LYS A 349 8.22 15.38 14.73
N VAL A 350 7.59 14.21 14.73
CA VAL A 350 7.28 13.45 13.50
C VAL A 350 6.27 14.24 12.65
N CYS A 351 5.20 14.74 13.27
CA CYS A 351 4.19 15.53 12.59
C CYS A 351 4.78 16.84 12.04
N ASP A 352 5.57 17.55 12.84
CA ASP A 352 6.24 18.79 12.43
C ASP A 352 7.19 18.56 11.24
N LEU A 353 7.87 17.41 11.20
CA LEU A 353 8.75 17.05 10.09
C LEU A 353 7.96 16.75 8.81
N VAL A 354 6.90 15.95 8.91
CA VAL A 354 6.14 15.44 7.75
C VAL A 354 5.21 16.51 7.18
N PHE A 355 4.52 17.27 8.03
CA PHE A 355 3.53 18.27 7.61
C PHE A 355 4.14 19.65 7.32
N SER A 356 5.47 19.76 7.31
CA SER A 356 6.17 20.98 6.91
C SER A 356 6.37 21.02 5.39
N GLY A 357 5.75 21.99 4.71
CA GLY A 357 5.94 22.22 3.28
C GLY A 357 5.54 21.01 2.42
N SER A 358 6.38 20.64 1.45
CA SER A 358 6.16 19.48 0.55
C SER A 358 6.68 18.14 1.10
N HIS A 359 7.07 18.08 2.38
CA HIS A 359 7.67 16.87 2.96
C HIS A 359 6.71 15.68 3.01
N LEU A 360 5.39 15.88 3.12
CA LEU A 360 4.43 14.79 3.13
C LEU A 360 4.46 14.02 1.80
N GLN A 361 4.45 14.74 0.68
CA GLN A 361 4.51 14.13 -0.65
C GLN A 361 5.86 13.45 -0.88
N ALA A 362 6.96 14.14 -0.55
CA ALA A 362 8.31 13.59 -0.67
C ALA A 362 8.48 12.32 0.18
N PHE A 363 7.89 12.32 1.39
CA PHE A 363 7.83 11.15 2.25
C PHE A 363 7.04 10.00 1.61
N LEU A 364 5.86 10.24 1.05
CA LEU A 364 5.03 9.19 0.44
C LEU A 364 5.76 8.49 -0.72
N ILE A 365 6.45 9.27 -1.58
CA ILE A 365 7.28 8.77 -2.68
C ILE A 365 8.49 8.00 -2.13
N GLY A 366 9.26 8.61 -1.24
CA GLY A 366 10.45 8.00 -0.66
C GLY A 366 10.15 6.70 0.10
N ARG A 367 9.02 6.67 0.80
CA ARG A 367 8.48 5.47 1.46
C ARG A 367 8.14 4.40 0.43
N GLN A 368 7.49 4.75 -0.68
CA GLN A 368 7.16 3.77 -1.72
C GLN A 368 8.43 3.13 -2.31
N ILE A 369 9.47 3.91 -2.55
CA ILE A 369 10.79 3.39 -2.98
C ILE A 369 11.30 2.37 -1.95
N CYS A 370 11.31 2.76 -0.68
CA CYS A 370 11.84 1.94 0.41
C CYS A 370 11.04 0.64 0.61
N VAL A 371 9.72 0.72 0.68
CA VAL A 371 8.81 -0.44 0.75
C VAL A 371 9.06 -1.38 -0.40
N THR A 372 9.15 -0.87 -1.63
CA THR A 372 9.31 -1.71 -2.82
C THR A 372 10.65 -2.42 -2.84
N CYS A 373 11.74 -1.71 -2.55
CA CYS A 373 13.06 -2.32 -2.38
C CYS A 373 13.03 -3.47 -1.36
N CYS A 374 12.44 -3.22 -0.19
CA CYS A 374 12.32 -4.24 0.85
C CYS A 374 11.44 -5.41 0.41
N MET A 375 10.31 -5.16 -0.28
CA MET A 375 9.43 -6.22 -0.76
C MET A 375 10.11 -7.14 -1.78
N PHE A 376 10.94 -6.60 -2.68
CA PHE A 376 11.73 -7.43 -3.61
C PHE A 376 12.80 -8.26 -2.88
N ILE A 377 13.50 -7.67 -1.91
CA ILE A 377 14.48 -8.42 -1.12
C ILE A 377 13.78 -9.51 -0.30
N VAL A 378 12.65 -9.20 0.34
CA VAL A 378 11.82 -10.18 1.05
C VAL A 378 11.32 -11.26 0.10
N ALA A 379 10.91 -10.90 -1.12
CA ALA A 379 10.52 -11.88 -2.13
C ALA A 379 11.67 -12.85 -2.44
N ARG A 380 12.91 -12.37 -2.53
CA ARG A 380 14.07 -13.25 -2.72
C ARG A 380 14.39 -14.11 -1.51
N VAL A 381 14.31 -13.56 -0.30
CA VAL A 381 14.56 -14.27 0.96
C VAL A 381 13.51 -15.35 1.20
N ALA A 382 12.23 -15.05 0.92
CA ALA A 382 11.10 -15.93 1.25
C ALA A 382 10.70 -16.90 0.13
N THR A 383 11.29 -16.80 -1.07
CA THR A 383 11.00 -17.72 -2.18
C THR A 383 11.92 -18.93 -2.11
N CYS A 384 11.31 -20.12 -2.04
CA CYS A 384 12.03 -21.39 -2.06
C CYS A 384 12.70 -21.64 -3.43
N SER A 385 13.86 -22.28 -3.40
CA SER A 385 14.61 -22.71 -4.57
C SER A 385 15.18 -24.08 -4.29
N VAL A 386 14.36 -25.10 -4.57
CA VAL A 386 14.79 -26.51 -4.53
C VAL A 386 14.79 -27.04 -5.95
N ASP A 387 15.93 -27.52 -6.40
CA ASP A 387 16.12 -28.02 -7.76
C ASP A 387 15.59 -29.46 -7.90
N GLU A 388 15.32 -29.89 -9.14
CA GLU A 388 14.85 -31.25 -9.42
C GLU A 388 15.91 -32.29 -9.01
N GLY A 389 15.51 -33.24 -8.16
CA GLY A 389 16.39 -34.29 -7.64
C GLY A 389 17.00 -34.00 -6.27
N GLU A 390 16.85 -32.78 -5.74
CA GLU A 390 17.22 -32.47 -4.37
C GLU A 390 16.16 -32.95 -3.35
N THR A 391 16.56 -33.02 -2.08
CA THR A 391 15.62 -33.35 -0.99
C THR A 391 14.62 -32.23 -0.79
N THR A 392 13.36 -32.51 -1.11
CA THR A 392 12.23 -31.58 -0.97
C THR A 392 11.99 -31.21 0.49
N ILE A 393 11.42 -30.02 0.71
CA ILE A 393 11.09 -29.53 2.04
C ILE A 393 10.01 -30.44 2.63
N PHE A 394 10.26 -31.01 3.81
CA PHE A 394 9.41 -32.03 4.45
C PHE A 394 9.16 -33.31 3.62
N GLY A 395 9.98 -33.60 2.61
CA GLY A 395 9.83 -34.82 1.81
C GLY A 395 8.55 -34.88 0.96
N VAL A 396 7.98 -33.72 0.61
CA VAL A 396 6.78 -33.62 -0.23
C VAL A 396 7.05 -34.02 -1.69
N SER A 397 5.99 -34.23 -2.46
CA SER A 397 6.10 -34.52 -3.90
C SER A 397 6.66 -33.32 -4.70
N ALA A 398 7.24 -33.60 -5.87
CA ALA A 398 7.79 -32.56 -6.75
C ALA A 398 6.75 -31.49 -7.13
N GLY A 399 5.49 -31.87 -7.35
CA GLY A 399 4.42 -30.90 -7.64
C GLY A 399 4.15 -29.92 -6.49
N ILE A 400 4.21 -30.40 -5.23
CA ILE A 400 4.06 -29.54 -4.05
C ILE A 400 5.31 -28.68 -3.86
N GLN A 401 6.51 -29.22 -4.11
CA GLN A 401 7.74 -28.44 -4.07
C GLN A 401 7.75 -27.33 -5.13
N ASN A 402 7.25 -27.59 -6.34
CA ASN A 402 7.09 -26.59 -7.38
C ASN A 402 6.12 -25.49 -6.96
N PHE A 403 5.05 -25.83 -6.24
CA PHE A 403 4.18 -24.84 -5.62
C PHE A 403 4.92 -23.98 -4.57
N PHE A 404 5.75 -24.57 -3.71
CA PHE A 404 6.57 -23.79 -2.75
C PHE A 404 7.56 -22.86 -3.47
N ASN A 405 8.14 -23.34 -4.57
CA ASN A 405 9.09 -22.62 -5.41
C ASN A 405 8.48 -21.41 -6.15
N THR A 406 7.15 -21.25 -6.15
CA THR A 406 6.47 -20.05 -6.72
C THR A 406 6.65 -18.79 -5.86
N GLY A 407 6.98 -18.95 -4.58
CA GLY A 407 7.07 -17.84 -3.63
C GLY A 407 5.71 -17.39 -3.04
N LEU A 408 4.60 -18.03 -3.40
CA LEU A 408 3.27 -17.69 -2.88
C LEU A 408 3.19 -17.73 -1.34
N LEU A 409 3.88 -18.69 -0.71
CA LEU A 409 3.95 -18.78 0.76
C LEU A 409 4.63 -17.54 1.36
N GLY A 410 5.71 -17.07 0.74
CA GLY A 410 6.38 -15.83 1.12
C GLY A 410 5.46 -14.61 0.98
N ALA A 411 4.64 -14.56 -0.07
CA ALA A 411 3.67 -13.48 -0.26
C ALA A 411 2.61 -13.46 0.86
N ILE A 412 2.11 -14.62 1.30
CA ILE A 412 1.16 -14.74 2.42
C ILE A 412 1.79 -14.24 3.72
N ILE A 413 2.99 -14.73 4.06
CA ILE A 413 3.73 -14.34 5.27
C ILE A 413 3.95 -12.83 5.28
N THR A 414 4.49 -12.30 4.18
CA THR A 414 4.84 -10.87 4.05
C THR A 414 3.59 -10.00 4.15
N THR A 415 2.47 -10.43 3.56
CA THR A 415 1.21 -9.69 3.63
C THR A 415 0.68 -9.65 5.07
N ILE A 416 0.59 -10.79 5.74
CA ILE A 416 -0.04 -10.85 7.06
C ILE A 416 0.87 -10.24 8.14
N ILE A 417 2.12 -10.71 8.21
CA ILE A 417 3.07 -10.34 9.27
C ILE A 417 3.80 -9.05 8.94
N GLY A 418 4.26 -8.90 7.69
CA GLY A 418 5.05 -7.76 7.24
C GLY A 418 4.24 -6.52 6.87
N SER A 419 2.91 -6.59 6.80
CA SER A 419 2.08 -5.44 6.39
C SER A 419 0.80 -5.30 7.21
N LEU A 420 -0.16 -6.21 7.07
CA LEU A 420 -1.51 -6.04 7.63
C LEU A 420 -1.52 -5.94 9.16
N ALA A 421 -0.75 -6.77 9.86
CA ALA A 421 -0.68 -6.73 11.32
C ALA A 421 -0.26 -5.33 11.83
N TRP A 422 0.73 -4.72 11.18
CA TRP A 422 1.22 -3.39 11.54
C TRP A 422 0.24 -2.27 11.23
N ARG A 423 -0.48 -2.37 10.10
CA ARG A 423 -1.55 -1.41 9.76
C ARG A 423 -2.66 -1.39 10.80
N ILE A 424 -3.08 -2.56 11.28
CA ILE A 424 -4.09 -2.69 12.35
C ILE A 424 -3.59 -2.08 13.66
N ILE A 425 -2.34 -2.36 14.04
CA ILE A 425 -1.76 -1.79 15.27
C ILE A 425 -1.69 -0.26 15.17
N ALA A 426 -1.26 0.25 14.01
CA ALA A 426 -1.12 1.67 13.75
C ALA A 426 -2.46 2.42 13.72
N SER A 427 -3.50 1.85 13.13
CA SER A 427 -4.84 2.47 13.13
C SER A 427 -5.46 2.51 14.53
N ALA A 428 -5.21 1.49 15.36
CA ALA A 428 -5.73 1.44 16.72
C ALA A 428 -4.99 2.40 17.70
N PHE A 429 -3.69 2.63 17.48
CA PHE A 429 -2.83 3.45 18.36
C PHE A 429 -1.91 4.40 17.60
N PRO A 430 -2.46 5.34 16.81
CA PRO A 430 -1.66 6.14 15.88
C PRO A 430 -0.63 7.02 16.59
N VAL A 431 -1.01 7.72 17.67
CA VAL A 431 -0.08 8.57 18.44
C VAL A 431 1.04 7.76 19.11
N ALA A 432 0.71 6.60 19.69
CA ALA A 432 1.70 5.75 20.34
C ALA A 432 2.66 5.15 19.30
N PHE A 433 2.14 4.77 18.13
CA PHE A 433 2.93 4.27 17.00
C PHE A 433 3.94 5.33 16.52
N LEU A 434 3.49 6.57 16.30
CA LEU A 434 4.35 7.68 15.86
C LEU A 434 5.33 8.16 16.94
N SER A 435 5.07 7.86 18.21
CA SER A 435 5.97 8.20 19.32
C SER A 435 7.25 7.36 19.33
N ASN A 436 7.36 6.33 18.50
CA ASN A 436 8.57 5.53 18.36
C ASN A 436 9.68 6.32 17.64
N PRO A 437 10.88 6.49 18.24
CA PRO A 437 11.97 7.26 17.63
C PRO A 437 12.47 6.71 16.30
N LEU A 438 12.27 5.42 16.02
CA LEU A 438 12.63 4.82 14.73
C LEU A 438 11.82 5.43 13.58
N ILE A 439 10.56 5.79 13.80
CA ILE A 439 9.68 6.40 12.80
C ILE A 439 10.29 7.69 12.25
N TYR A 440 10.85 8.52 13.14
CA TYR A 440 11.53 9.75 12.75
C TYR A 440 12.74 9.50 11.83
N LEU A 441 13.53 8.45 12.13
CA LEU A 441 14.66 8.05 11.29
C LEU A 441 14.22 7.51 9.94
N ILE A 442 13.15 6.71 9.90
CA ILE A 442 12.59 6.16 8.66
C ILE A 442 12.08 7.30 7.77
N ILE A 443 11.38 8.29 8.33
CA ILE A 443 10.92 9.46 7.55
C ILE A 443 12.09 10.19 6.91
N ARG A 444 13.16 10.44 7.67
CA ARG A 444 14.37 11.08 7.12
C ARG A 444 15.02 10.24 6.01
N LEU A 445 15.04 8.92 6.15
CA LEU A 445 15.50 8.03 5.09
C LEU A 445 14.62 8.15 3.84
N CYS A 446 13.30 8.17 3.98
CA CYS A 446 12.38 8.36 2.86
C CYS A 446 12.61 9.71 2.16
N LEU A 447 12.73 10.80 2.93
CA LEU A 447 13.03 12.13 2.38
C LEU A 447 14.39 12.15 1.66
N PHE A 448 15.40 11.47 2.20
CA PHE A 448 16.70 11.33 1.54
C PHE A 448 16.62 10.55 0.22
N LEU A 449 15.86 9.45 0.20
CA LEU A 449 15.66 8.64 -1.01
C LEU A 449 14.92 9.41 -2.10
N GLU A 450 13.89 10.19 -1.74
CA GLU A 450 13.24 11.08 -2.69
C GLU A 450 14.21 12.15 -3.19
N ALA A 451 14.94 12.80 -2.27
CA ALA A 451 15.89 13.85 -2.61
C ALA A 451 17.03 13.36 -3.52
N SER A 452 17.39 12.07 -3.45
CA SER A 452 18.40 11.47 -4.33
C SER A 452 18.05 11.63 -5.82
N GLY A 453 16.75 11.59 -6.15
CA GLY A 453 16.23 11.67 -7.52
C GLY A 453 16.25 10.35 -8.29
N VAL A 454 16.59 9.22 -7.65
CA VAL A 454 16.79 7.93 -8.35
C VAL A 454 15.54 7.48 -9.10
N CYS A 455 14.35 7.80 -8.58
CA CYS A 455 13.07 7.50 -9.21
C CYS A 455 12.37 8.72 -9.82
N SER A 456 13.05 9.85 -10.02
CA SER A 456 12.42 11.07 -10.55
C SER A 456 11.88 10.93 -11.97
N ALA A 457 12.30 9.91 -12.73
CA ALA A 457 11.70 9.56 -14.00
C ALA A 457 10.18 9.33 -13.90
N ALA A 458 9.68 8.90 -12.74
CA ALA A 458 8.25 8.74 -12.51
C ALA A 458 7.45 10.02 -12.81
N TRP A 459 7.97 11.20 -12.46
CA TRP A 459 7.33 12.48 -12.78
C TRP A 459 7.26 12.74 -14.27
N VAL A 460 8.35 12.49 -15.00
CA VAL A 460 8.40 12.68 -16.46
C VAL A 460 7.44 11.73 -17.16
N ILE A 461 7.45 10.45 -16.77
CA ILE A 461 6.54 9.46 -17.34
C ILE A 461 5.08 9.76 -16.95
N ALA A 462 4.82 10.23 -15.73
CA ALA A 462 3.49 10.64 -15.28
C ALA A 462 2.94 11.77 -16.15
N LEU A 463 3.74 12.82 -16.42
CA LEU A 463 3.37 13.92 -17.31
C LEU A 463 3.06 13.44 -18.74
N VAL A 464 3.92 12.57 -19.29
CA VAL A 464 3.69 11.99 -20.63
C VAL A 464 2.41 11.16 -20.63
N HIS A 465 2.21 10.29 -19.65
CA HIS A 465 1.04 9.46 -19.51
C HIS A 465 -0.23 10.29 -19.34
N ARG A 466 -0.20 11.34 -18.52
CA ARG A 466 -1.30 12.30 -18.31
C ARG A 466 -1.72 12.93 -19.62
N LYS A 467 -0.75 13.38 -20.43
CA LYS A 467 -1.01 13.98 -21.75
C LYS A 467 -1.56 12.97 -22.76
N LEU A 468 -1.05 11.74 -22.76
CA LEU A 468 -1.52 10.67 -23.66
C LEU A 468 -2.94 10.21 -23.30
N ALA A 469 -3.22 10.05 -22.01
CA ALA A 469 -4.51 9.62 -21.49
C ALA A 469 -5.55 10.76 -21.42
N ARG A 470 -5.11 12.02 -21.60
CA ARG A 470 -5.92 13.25 -21.49
C ARG A 470 -6.60 13.39 -20.13
N PHE A 471 -5.84 13.13 -19.07
CA PHE A 471 -6.32 13.30 -17.71
C PHE A 471 -6.38 14.77 -17.34
N GLU A 472 -7.53 15.19 -16.83
CA GLU A 472 -7.75 16.51 -16.26
C GLU A 472 -7.70 16.45 -14.73
N PRO A 473 -7.23 17.53 -14.07
CA PRO A 473 -7.29 17.60 -12.62
C PRO A 473 -8.74 17.49 -12.13
N ASP A 474 -8.96 16.84 -10.99
CA ASP A 474 -10.29 16.66 -10.41
C ASP A 474 -11.01 17.98 -10.13
N ALA A 475 -10.26 19.06 -9.85
CA ALA A 475 -10.80 20.41 -9.68
C ALA A 475 -11.58 20.92 -10.90
N THR A 476 -11.27 20.42 -12.10
CA THR A 476 -11.99 20.77 -13.35
C THR A 476 -13.41 20.22 -13.35
N TYR A 477 -13.61 19.05 -12.73
CA TYR A 477 -14.90 18.37 -12.69
C TYR A 477 -15.68 18.70 -11.41
N LEU A 478 -14.98 18.87 -10.29
CA LEU A 478 -15.57 19.04 -8.96
C LEU A 478 -15.66 20.51 -8.51
N GLY A 479 -15.09 21.45 -9.28
CA GLY A 479 -14.91 22.85 -8.88
C GLY A 479 -13.71 23.06 -7.95
N THR A 480 -13.20 24.29 -7.85
CA THR A 480 -12.18 24.65 -6.85
C THR A 480 -12.77 24.66 -5.44
N PRO A 481 -11.98 24.38 -4.38
CA PRO A 481 -12.42 24.50 -2.99
C PRO A 481 -13.04 25.87 -2.69
N ASP A 482 -12.43 26.95 -3.19
CA ASP A 482 -12.92 28.33 -3.04
C ASP A 482 -14.32 28.54 -3.64
N ALA A 483 -14.64 27.84 -4.73
CA ALA A 483 -15.97 27.91 -5.33
C ALA A 483 -17.03 27.26 -4.44
N LYS A 484 -16.67 26.21 -3.69
CA LYS A 484 -17.59 25.53 -2.76
C LYS A 484 -17.85 26.34 -1.50
N GLU A 485 -16.83 26.96 -0.91
CA GLU A 485 -17.02 27.90 0.20
C GLU A 485 -17.88 29.11 -0.22
N SER A 486 -17.63 29.66 -1.41
CA SER A 486 -18.46 30.76 -1.94
C SER A 486 -19.90 30.34 -2.24
N THR A 487 -20.14 29.10 -2.67
CA THR A 487 -21.50 28.60 -2.94
C THR A 487 -22.24 28.30 -1.64
N LYS A 488 -21.56 27.72 -0.65
CA LYS A 488 -22.12 27.47 0.69
C LYS A 488 -22.44 28.78 1.42
N GLN A 489 -21.55 29.78 1.34
CA GLN A 489 -21.84 31.14 1.84
C GLN A 489 -23.01 31.79 1.10
N LEU A 490 -23.11 31.61 -0.23
CA LEU A 490 -24.23 32.17 -0.99
C LEU A 490 -25.56 31.49 -0.65
N GLU A 491 -25.56 30.17 -0.43
CA GLU A 491 -26.74 29.40 -0.01
C GLU A 491 -27.17 29.78 1.42
N ASP A 492 -26.23 29.88 2.36
CA ASP A 492 -26.49 30.35 3.72
C ASP A 492 -27.01 31.80 3.74
N ASP A 493 -26.45 32.68 2.90
CA ASP A 493 -26.90 34.08 2.75
C ASP A 493 -28.29 34.20 2.11
N LEU A 494 -28.68 33.25 1.25
CA LEU A 494 -30.01 33.19 0.63
C LEU A 494 -31.06 32.60 1.60
N GLU A 495 -30.71 31.57 2.38
CA GLU A 495 -31.59 31.02 3.43
C GLU A 495 -31.84 32.02 4.59
N LEU A 496 -30.86 32.90 4.86
CA LEU A 496 -31.02 34.02 5.80
C LEU A 496 -31.87 35.18 5.26
N GLN A 497 -32.12 35.25 3.95
CA GLN A 497 -33.01 36.25 3.33
C GLN A 497 -34.45 35.75 3.18
N GLU A 498 -34.68 34.44 3.27
CA GLU A 498 -36.02 33.83 3.21
C GLU A 498 -36.65 33.56 4.59
N ASN A 499 -35.92 33.79 5.69
CA ASN A 499 -36.43 33.87 7.06
C ASN A 499 -36.49 35.33 7.55
#